data_AF-X8CLM0-F1
#
_entry.id   AF-X8CLM0-F1
#
_cell.length_a   1.000
_cell.length_b   1.000
_cell.length_c   1.000
_cell.angle_alpha   90.00
_cell.angle_beta   90.00
_cell.angle_gamma   90.00
#
_symmetry.space_group_name_H-M   'P 1'
#
loop_
_entity.id
_entity.type
_entity.pdbx_description
1 polymer ?
#
loop_
_entity_poly.entity_id
_entity_poly.type
_entity_poly.pdbx_seq_one_letter_code
_entity_poly.pdbx_strand_id
1 'polypeptide(L)'
;MHESGRFGPIEWARAGRPLPSEYTSGDRGISVAIGGEAALFGLVDGLGHGPAAAEAALRAIDAVKNNSSERLEVLIQLCHRLLTGTRGVAMTLARVDFAANTLTWTGVGNVTADLVAKAPSGIHVRSSARLTGASSATGYRKSVRHRLFRSAPVIFS
;
A
#
# COMPACT_ATOMS: atom_id res chain seq x y z
N MET A 1 -4.54 10.64 12.87
CA MET A 1 -3.15 10.24 13.11
C MET A 1 -2.30 10.74 11.96
N HIS A 2 -1.19 11.41 12.25
CA HIS A 2 -0.24 11.90 11.25
C HIS A 2 1.12 11.26 11.53
N GLU A 3 1.65 10.54 10.54
CA GLU A 3 3.01 10.00 10.57
C GLU A 3 3.76 10.53 9.35
N SER A 4 5.04 10.83 9.51
CA SER A 4 5.89 11.24 8.39
C SER A 4 7.32 10.81 8.64
N GLY A 5 8.10 10.77 7.57
CA GLY A 5 9.50 10.40 7.64
C GLY A 5 10.19 10.48 6.29
N ARG A 6 11.43 9.99 6.25
CA ARG A 6 12.26 9.98 5.05
C ARG A 6 12.98 8.66 4.92
N PHE A 7 12.95 8.08 3.71
CA PHE A 7 13.72 6.91 3.32
C PHE A 7 14.58 7.28 2.10
N GLY A 8 15.89 7.44 2.31
CA GLY A 8 16.81 7.90 1.27
C GLY A 8 16.35 9.22 0.63
N PRO A 9 16.12 9.27 -0.69
CA PRO A 9 15.65 10.47 -1.38
C PRO A 9 14.13 10.70 -1.26
N ILE A 10 13.37 9.79 -0.65
CA ILE A 10 11.90 9.85 -0.58
C ILE A 10 11.45 10.38 0.77
N GLU A 11 10.69 11.48 0.75
CA GLU A 11 9.89 11.95 1.89
C GLU A 11 8.50 11.32 1.81
N TRP A 12 7.97 10.90 2.97
CA TRP A 12 6.64 10.30 3.04
C TRP A 12 5.85 10.87 4.21
N ALA A 13 4.54 10.89 4.04
CA ALA A 13 3.59 11.22 5.08
C ALA A 13 2.34 10.35 4.94
N ARG A 14 1.72 10.04 6.07
CA ARG A 14 0.46 9.33 6.18
C ARG A 14 -0.49 10.17 7.02
N ALA A 15 -1.70 10.35 6.51
CA ALA A 15 -2.82 10.87 7.26
C ALA A 15 -3.92 9.81 7.32
N GLY A 16 -4.54 9.64 8.48
CA GLY A 16 -5.67 8.74 8.65
C GLY A 16 -6.64 9.31 9.69
N ARG A 17 -7.94 9.19 9.41
CA ARG A 17 -9.02 9.61 10.30
C ARG A 17 -9.98 8.42 10.52
N PRO A 18 -10.21 8.00 11.78
CA PRO A 18 -11.25 7.01 12.07
C PRO A 18 -12.63 7.52 11.64
N LEU A 19 -13.54 6.60 11.33
CA LEU A 19 -14.95 6.95 11.18
C LEU A 19 -15.46 7.61 12.47
N PRO A 20 -16.35 8.63 12.39
CA PRO A 20 -16.79 9.39 13.56
C PRO A 20 -17.41 8.55 14.69
N SER A 21 -17.86 7.33 14.39
CA SER A 21 -18.47 6.38 15.33
C SER A 21 -17.54 5.25 15.79
N GLU A 22 -16.28 5.21 15.36
CA GLU A 22 -15.33 4.15 15.70
C GLU A 22 -14.09 4.69 16.39
N TYR A 23 -13.71 4.06 17.51
CA TYR A 23 -12.51 4.42 18.28
C TYR A 23 -11.20 3.97 17.62
N THR A 24 -11.26 3.09 16.61
CA THR A 24 -10.09 2.53 15.94
C THR A 24 -10.39 2.45 14.44
N SER A 25 -9.63 3.19 13.64
CA SER A 25 -9.69 3.05 12.17
C SER A 25 -9.37 1.61 11.78
N GLY A 26 -10.06 1.04 10.79
CA GLY A 26 -9.70 -0.26 10.18
C GLY A 26 -8.45 -0.18 9.30
N ASP A 27 -8.08 1.03 8.87
CA ASP A 27 -7.01 1.27 7.91
C ASP A 27 -5.64 1.29 8.58
N ARG A 28 -4.69 0.63 7.93
CA ARG A 28 -3.32 0.51 8.41
C ARG A 28 -2.34 0.76 7.29
N GLY A 29 -1.31 1.52 7.60
CA GLY A 29 -0.27 1.96 6.68
C GLY A 29 1.01 1.19 6.95
N ILE A 30 1.75 0.95 5.89
CA ILE A 30 3.06 0.31 5.89
C ILE A 30 4.03 1.34 5.32
N SER A 31 5.12 1.57 6.04
CA SER A 31 6.26 2.39 5.61
C SER A 31 7.53 1.76 6.17
N VAL A 32 8.33 1.15 5.29
CA VAL A 32 9.54 0.38 5.67
C VAL A 32 10.69 0.70 4.72
N ALA A 33 11.87 1.00 5.28
CA ALA A 33 13.11 1.07 4.51
C ALA A 33 13.66 -0.34 4.27
N ILE A 34 14.07 -0.64 3.04
CA ILE A 34 14.69 -1.91 2.65
C ILE A 34 16.15 -1.65 2.32
N GLY A 35 17.05 -2.02 3.22
CA GLY A 35 18.50 -1.98 2.99
C GLY A 35 19.08 -0.61 2.63
N GLY A 36 18.34 0.49 2.83
CA GLY A 36 18.75 1.83 2.41
C GLY A 36 18.63 2.11 0.89
N GLU A 37 18.34 1.09 0.08
CA GLU A 37 18.28 1.18 -1.38
C GLU A 37 16.86 1.22 -1.94
N ALA A 38 15.89 0.81 -1.13
CA ALA A 38 14.49 0.83 -1.50
C ALA A 38 13.60 1.20 -0.30
N ALA A 39 12.37 1.57 -0.61
CA ALA A 39 11.31 1.76 0.37
C ALA A 39 10.05 0.99 -0.04
N LEU A 40 9.38 0.40 0.94
CA LEU A 40 8.08 -0.25 0.80
C LEU A 40 7.03 0.58 1.51
N PHE A 41 6.00 0.94 0.76
CA PHE A 41 4.81 1.62 1.23
C PHE A 41 3.60 0.72 1.03
N GLY A 42 2.55 0.93 1.82
CA GLY A 42 1.29 0.27 1.57
C GLY A 42 0.16 0.75 2.45
N LEU A 43 -1.05 0.42 2.05
CA LEU A 43 -2.27 0.62 2.81
C LEU A 43 -3.04 -0.70 2.84
N VAL A 44 -3.59 -1.02 4.00
CA VAL A 44 -4.36 -2.24 4.29
C VAL A 44 -5.67 -1.81 4.95
N ASP A 45 -6.78 -2.28 4.40
CA ASP A 45 -8.14 -2.09 4.90
C ASP A 45 -8.70 -3.47 5.29
N GLY A 46 -9.03 -3.65 6.57
CA GLY A 46 -9.62 -4.89 7.07
C GLY A 46 -11.08 -5.02 6.66
N LEU A 47 -11.47 -6.12 6.01
CA LEU A 47 -12.82 -6.24 5.47
C LEU A 47 -13.90 -6.30 6.56
N GLY A 48 -14.79 -5.31 6.57
CA GLY A 48 -15.89 -5.18 7.53
C GLY A 48 -15.53 -4.28 8.72
N HIS A 49 -16.11 -4.53 9.88
CA HIS A 49 -15.86 -3.73 11.10
C HIS A 49 -15.60 -4.62 12.32
N GLY A 50 -15.00 -4.01 13.35
CA GLY A 50 -14.77 -4.65 14.65
C GLY A 50 -13.45 -5.43 14.76
N PRO A 51 -13.23 -6.12 15.90
CA PRO A 51 -11.94 -6.70 16.25
C PRO A 51 -11.37 -7.70 15.23
N ALA A 52 -12.23 -8.50 14.58
CA ALA A 52 -11.79 -9.49 13.59
C ALA A 52 -11.23 -8.85 12.29
N ALA A 53 -11.76 -7.70 11.88
CA ALA A 53 -11.24 -6.94 10.73
C ALA A 53 -9.90 -6.29 11.09
N ALA A 54 -9.79 -5.72 12.30
CA ALA A 54 -8.54 -5.17 12.82
C ALA A 54 -7.44 -6.24 12.96
N GLU A 55 -7.78 -7.44 13.43
CA GLU A 55 -6.86 -8.58 13.52
C GLU A 55 -6.35 -9.00 12.14
N ALA A 56 -7.23 -9.12 11.14
CA ALA A 56 -6.84 -9.43 9.78
C ALA A 56 -5.86 -8.37 9.21
N ALA A 57 -6.17 -7.08 9.41
CA ALA A 57 -5.29 -6.00 8.99
C ALA A 57 -3.91 -6.05 9.68
N LEU A 58 -3.87 -6.31 11.00
CA LEU A 58 -2.63 -6.45 11.76
C LEU A 58 -1.78 -7.62 11.26
N ARG A 59 -2.38 -8.80 11.07
CA ARG A 59 -1.67 -9.98 10.55
C ARG A 59 -1.07 -9.73 9.16
N ALA A 60 -1.78 -8.99 8.31
CA ALA A 60 -1.28 -8.61 6.99
C ALA A 60 -0.06 -7.69 7.08
N ILE A 61 -0.09 -6.67 7.95
CA ILE A 61 1.04 -5.75 8.15
C ILE A 61 2.26 -6.50 8.66
N ASP A 62 2.09 -7.35 9.67
CA ASP A 62 3.20 -8.08 10.28
C ASP A 62 3.86 -9.00 9.27
N ALA A 63 3.06 -9.69 8.45
CA ALA A 63 3.56 -10.49 7.34
C ALA A 63 4.40 -9.65 6.36
N VAL A 64 3.91 -8.47 5.98
CA VAL A 64 4.62 -7.58 5.05
C VAL A 64 5.90 -7.03 5.67
N LYS A 65 5.87 -6.58 6.93
CA LYS A 65 7.05 -6.02 7.61
C LYS A 65 8.16 -7.05 7.76
N ASN A 66 7.81 -8.25 8.21
CA ASN A 66 8.75 -9.35 8.43
C ASN A 66 9.38 -9.88 7.13
N ASN A 67 8.71 -9.67 5.99
CA ASN A 67 9.17 -10.14 4.68
C ASN A 67 9.41 -8.99 3.71
N SER A 68 9.66 -7.77 4.22
CA SER A 68 9.64 -6.53 3.43
C SER A 68 10.64 -6.50 2.26
N SER A 69 11.68 -7.33 2.30
CA SER A 69 12.66 -7.45 1.21
C SER A 69 12.16 -8.27 0.01
N GLU A 70 11.11 -9.07 0.20
CA GLU A 70 10.51 -9.92 -0.83
C GLU A 70 9.89 -9.11 -1.97
N ARG A 71 9.62 -9.81 -3.05
CA ARG A 71 8.87 -9.24 -4.17
C ARG A 71 7.43 -8.94 -3.75
N LEU A 72 6.86 -7.88 -4.31
CA LEU A 72 5.48 -7.48 -4.00
C LEU A 72 4.46 -8.59 -4.27
N GLU A 73 4.65 -9.37 -5.34
CA GLU A 73 3.76 -10.50 -5.65
C GLU A 73 3.84 -11.61 -4.58
N VAL A 74 5.03 -11.86 -4.03
CA VAL A 74 5.27 -12.85 -2.97
C VAL A 74 4.63 -12.37 -1.67
N LEU A 75 4.77 -11.09 -1.34
CA LEU A 75 4.15 -10.48 -0.16
C LEU A 75 2.63 -10.64 -0.19
N ILE A 76 2.01 -10.33 -1.33
CA ILE A 76 0.57 -10.45 -1.50
C ILE A 76 0.10 -11.91 -1.37
N GLN A 77 0.81 -12.86 -1.98
CA GLN A 77 0.50 -14.28 -1.84
C GLN A 77 0.67 -14.78 -0.39
N LEU A 78 1.70 -14.30 0.30
CA LEU A 78 1.94 -14.61 1.71
C LEU A 78 0.76 -14.10 2.57
N CYS A 79 0.35 -12.85 2.39
CA CYS A 79 -0.82 -12.30 3.06
C CYS A 79 -2.07 -13.13 2.78
N HIS A 80 -2.32 -13.50 1.52
CA HIS A 80 -3.49 -14.32 1.18
C HIS A 80 -3.52 -15.67 1.92
N ARG A 81 -2.38 -16.38 1.98
CA ARG A 81 -2.29 -17.63 2.73
C ARG A 81 -2.50 -17.43 4.22
N LEU A 82 -1.84 -16.42 4.80
CA LEU A 82 -1.94 -16.14 6.24
C LEU A 82 -3.33 -15.68 6.67
N LEU A 83 -4.06 -15.02 5.79
CA LEU A 83 -5.40 -14.50 6.08
C LEU A 83 -6.52 -15.50 5.76
N THR A 84 -6.18 -16.71 5.31
CA THR A 84 -7.18 -17.77 5.12
C THR A 84 -7.89 -18.08 6.44
N GLY A 85 -9.22 -18.06 6.44
CA GLY A 85 -10.04 -18.22 7.65
C GLY A 85 -10.23 -16.95 8.48
N THR A 86 -9.72 -15.79 8.05
CA THR A 86 -10.01 -14.48 8.65
C THR A 86 -11.08 -13.73 7.85
N ARG A 87 -11.43 -12.51 8.29
CA ARG A 87 -12.26 -11.59 7.50
C ARG A 87 -11.61 -11.20 6.17
N GLY A 88 -10.29 -11.32 6.05
CA GLY A 88 -9.52 -10.86 4.91
C GLY A 88 -9.26 -9.36 4.94
N VAL A 89 -8.47 -8.89 3.97
CA VAL A 89 -8.10 -7.47 3.83
C VAL A 89 -8.14 -7.09 2.35
N ALA A 90 -8.48 -5.83 2.08
CA ALA A 90 -8.03 -5.16 0.88
C ALA A 90 -6.67 -4.51 1.15
N MET A 91 -5.74 -4.53 0.20
CA MET A 91 -4.44 -3.91 0.40
C MET A 91 -3.80 -3.48 -0.90
N THR A 92 -3.00 -2.42 -0.83
CA THR A 92 -2.11 -1.98 -1.92
C THR A 92 -0.71 -1.78 -1.36
N LEU A 93 0.28 -2.35 -2.03
CA LEU A 93 1.70 -2.27 -1.70
C LEU A 93 2.47 -1.63 -2.85
N ALA A 94 3.46 -0.82 -2.53
CA ALA A 94 4.28 -0.11 -3.48
C ALA A 94 5.74 -0.11 -3.04
N ARG A 95 6.64 -0.53 -3.92
CA ARG A 95 8.07 -0.52 -3.72
C ARG A 95 8.71 0.54 -4.62
N VAL A 96 9.47 1.42 -3.99
CA VAL A 96 10.34 2.40 -4.66
C VAL A 96 11.76 1.88 -4.60
N ASP A 97 12.38 1.69 -5.76
CA ASP A 97 13.80 1.39 -5.90
C ASP A 97 14.55 2.68 -6.23
N PHE A 98 15.47 3.09 -5.36
CA PHE A 98 16.16 4.38 -5.47
C PHE A 98 17.18 4.39 -6.61
N ALA A 99 17.92 3.28 -6.79
CA ALA A 99 18.97 3.18 -7.79
C ALA A 99 18.39 3.08 -9.20
N ALA A 100 17.37 2.24 -9.39
CA ALA A 100 16.68 2.09 -10.66
C ALA A 100 15.71 3.26 -10.94
N ASN A 101 15.41 4.07 -9.92
CA ASN A 101 14.41 5.14 -9.97
C ASN A 101 13.06 4.62 -10.51
N THR A 102 12.64 3.46 -9.97
CA THR A 102 11.41 2.79 -10.37
C THR A 102 10.46 2.65 -9.19
N LEU A 103 9.17 2.80 -9.50
CA LEU A 103 8.07 2.51 -8.60
C LEU A 103 7.32 1.31 -9.17
N THR A 104 7.20 0.27 -8.36
CA THR A 104 6.36 -0.89 -8.66
C THR A 104 5.27 -0.95 -7.61
N TRP A 105 4.02 -1.16 -7.99
CA TRP A 105 2.97 -1.40 -7.01
C TRP A 105 2.05 -2.54 -7.46
N THR A 106 1.36 -3.10 -6.47
CA THR A 106 0.35 -4.16 -6.65
C THR A 106 -0.68 -4.03 -5.53
N GLY A 107 -1.83 -4.66 -5.68
CA GLY A 107 -2.89 -4.58 -4.71
C GLY A 107 -4.05 -5.52 -5.02
N VAL A 108 -4.93 -5.65 -4.04
CA VAL A 108 -6.11 -6.51 -4.02
C VAL A 108 -7.24 -5.72 -3.33
N GLY A 109 -8.41 -5.63 -3.96
CA GLY A 109 -9.62 -5.05 -3.35
C GLY A 109 -9.93 -3.62 -3.78
N ASN A 110 -10.36 -2.76 -2.86
CA ASN A 110 -10.84 -1.40 -3.16
C ASN A 110 -9.81 -0.29 -2.86
N VAL A 111 -8.63 -0.63 -2.35
CA VAL A 111 -7.58 0.35 -2.01
C VAL A 111 -6.95 0.93 -3.27
N THR A 112 -6.92 2.26 -3.38
CA THR A 112 -6.42 2.97 -4.56
C THR A 112 -5.03 3.55 -4.36
N ALA A 113 -4.24 3.58 -5.43
CA ALA A 113 -2.98 4.27 -5.47
C ALA A 113 -2.91 5.19 -6.70
N ASP A 114 -2.64 6.46 -6.44
CA ASP A 114 -2.51 7.50 -7.44
C ASP A 114 -1.06 8.01 -7.46
N LEU A 115 -0.40 7.82 -8.60
CA LEU A 115 0.88 8.49 -8.87
C LEU A 115 0.60 9.86 -9.46
N VAL A 116 1.01 10.87 -8.71
CA VAL A 116 0.76 12.27 -9.03
C VAL A 116 2.09 12.93 -9.33
N ALA A 117 2.20 13.61 -10.47
CA ALA A 117 3.36 14.44 -10.77
C ALA A 117 2.98 15.91 -10.61
N LYS A 118 3.77 16.66 -9.85
CA LYS A 118 3.66 18.11 -9.82
C LYS A 118 4.43 18.67 -11.01
N ALA A 119 3.72 19.20 -12.01
CA ALA A 119 4.31 19.95 -13.11
C ALA A 119 4.14 21.45 -12.84
N PRO A 120 4.92 22.34 -13.52
CA PRO A 120 4.73 23.78 -13.44
C PRO A 120 3.30 24.23 -13.80
N SER A 121 2.61 23.44 -14.64
CA SER A 121 1.22 23.65 -15.07
C SER A 121 0.15 23.13 -14.09
N GLY A 122 0.55 22.56 -12.96
CA GLY A 122 -0.36 22.03 -11.94
C GLY A 122 -0.14 20.56 -11.60
N ILE A 123 -1.03 20.03 -10.75
CA ILE A 123 -1.03 18.63 -10.32
C ILE A 123 -1.60 17.77 -11.44
N HIS A 124 -0.78 16.86 -11.98
CA HIS A 124 -1.21 15.90 -13.00
C HIS A 124 -1.15 14.49 -12.43
N VAL A 125 -2.30 13.81 -12.38
CA VAL A 125 -2.32 12.36 -12.11
C VAL A 125 -1.73 11.67 -13.33
N ARG A 126 -0.53 11.08 -13.19
CA ARG A 126 0.14 10.39 -14.31
C ARG A 126 -0.29 8.95 -14.45
N SER A 127 -0.73 8.33 -13.36
CA SER A 127 -1.32 7.00 -13.37
C SER A 127 -2.17 6.85 -12.12
N SER A 128 -3.43 6.49 -12.29
CA SER A 128 -4.29 5.99 -11.22
C SER A 128 -4.44 4.48 -11.38
N ALA A 129 -4.21 3.73 -10.31
CA ALA A 129 -4.50 2.31 -10.27
C ALA A 129 -5.61 2.06 -9.25
N ARG A 130 -6.85 1.98 -9.74
CA ARG A 130 -7.93 1.28 -9.03
C ARG A 130 -7.76 -0.21 -9.30
N LEU A 131 -7.30 -0.94 -8.29
CA LEU A 131 -7.19 -2.40 -8.38
C LEU A 131 -8.47 -3.06 -7.89
N THR A 132 -9.63 -2.69 -8.47
CA THR A 132 -10.91 -3.37 -8.23
C THR A 132 -10.80 -4.84 -8.62
N GLY A 133 -10.44 -5.68 -7.66
CA GLY A 133 -10.62 -7.12 -7.71
C GLY A 133 -12.05 -7.41 -7.31
N ALA A 134 -12.80 -8.01 -8.23
CA ALA A 134 -14.19 -8.38 -8.06
C ALA A 134 -14.43 -9.09 -6.72
N SER A 135 -15.51 -8.71 -6.06
CA SER A 135 -16.21 -9.50 -5.07
C SER A 135 -16.28 -10.95 -5.55
N SER A 136 -15.81 -11.87 -4.69
CA SER A 136 -15.77 -13.33 -4.88
C SER A 136 -14.84 -13.87 -5.99
N ALA A 137 -13.98 -14.80 -5.60
CA ALA A 137 -13.14 -15.69 -6.43
C ALA A 137 -11.92 -15.08 -7.16
N THR A 138 -10.75 -15.63 -6.83
CA THR A 138 -9.63 -15.94 -7.73
C THR A 138 -9.41 -14.97 -8.91
N GLY A 139 -8.73 -13.85 -8.68
CA GLY A 139 -8.47 -12.88 -9.74
C GLY A 139 -7.35 -11.90 -9.42
N TYR A 140 -6.10 -12.39 -9.35
CA TYR A 140 -4.91 -11.54 -9.28
C TYR A 140 -4.56 -10.97 -10.67
N ARG A 141 -4.51 -9.64 -10.84
CA ARG A 141 -3.52 -8.97 -11.73
C ARG A 141 -3.62 -7.43 -11.75
N LYS A 142 -2.50 -6.76 -11.45
CA LYS A 142 -1.74 -5.86 -12.34
C LYS A 142 -0.58 -5.27 -11.52
N SER A 143 0.61 -5.86 -11.66
CA SER A 143 1.86 -5.22 -11.25
C SER A 143 2.12 -4.09 -12.24
N VAL A 144 1.99 -2.84 -11.79
CA VAL A 144 2.22 -1.67 -12.63
C VAL A 144 3.60 -1.12 -12.27
N ARG A 145 4.50 -1.11 -13.25
CA ARG A 145 5.86 -0.59 -13.10
C ARG A 145 5.96 0.75 -13.80
N HIS A 146 6.25 1.79 -13.04
CA HIS A 146 6.51 3.13 -13.57
C HIS A 146 7.95 3.54 -13.28
N ARG A 147 8.56 4.23 -14.25
CA ARG A 147 9.78 4.99 -13.99
C ARG A 147 9.37 6.27 -13.25
N LEU A 148 9.96 6.52 -12.09
CA LEU A 148 9.73 7.77 -11.38
C LEU A 148 10.43 8.90 -12.15
N PHE A 149 9.69 9.95 -12.49
CA PHE A 149 10.31 11.20 -12.91
C PHE A 149 10.54 12.04 -11.65
N ARG A 150 11.67 12.75 -11.59
CA ARG A 150 12.04 13.57 -10.42
C ARG A 150 10.83 14.42 -9.98
N SER A 151 10.47 14.33 -8.69
CA SER A 151 9.43 15.12 -8.02
C SER A 151 7.96 14.70 -8.22
N ALA A 152 7.65 13.41 -8.36
CA ALA A 152 6.27 12.90 -8.39
C ALA A 152 5.84 12.24 -7.06
N PRO A 153 4.94 12.85 -6.25
CA PRO A 153 4.36 12.18 -5.08
C PRO A 153 3.49 10.97 -5.46
N VAL A 154 3.52 9.93 -4.63
CA VAL A 154 2.59 8.79 -4.69
C VAL A 154 1.61 8.93 -3.55
N ILE A 155 0.31 8.93 -3.86
CA ILE A 155 -0.77 9.05 -2.90
C ILE A 155 -1.53 7.72 -2.85
N PHE A 156 -1.81 7.24 -1.65
CA PHE A 156 -2.66 6.06 -1.42
C PHE A 156 -3.96 6.54 -0.76
N SER A 157 -5.12 6.11 -1.27
CA SER A 157 -6.45 6.49 -0.76
C SER A 157 -7.44 5.35 -0.78
#